data_AF-A0A6H9GML6-F1
#
_entry.id   AF-A0A6H9GML6-F1
#
_cell.length_a   1.000
_cell.length_b   1.000
_cell.length_c   1.000
_cell.angle_alpha   90.00
_cell.angle_beta   90.00
_cell.angle_gamma   90.00
#
_symmetry.space_group_name_H-M   'P 1'
#
loop_
_entity.id
_entity.type
_entity.pdbx_description
1 polymer ?
#
loop_
_entity_poly.entity_id
_entity_poly.type
_entity_poly.pdbx_seq_one_letter_code
_entity_poly.pdbx_strand_id
1 'polypeptide(L)'
;MMSEIYKKVSLLVLYQGVFDNAIGQAFITLLSTDNVADFLKAYGKLFQALASKNISWNDFLVEQILLDDNPFSQQVQKKSVSELPESLIDGVKQDLSILQSLYNSSIYSLSNSTVFEQIKFLIFPAWEVDNKLESFLHSSSDWGELVEDLADYYRECGTGIFARYQALRWQEGRLQGITHPDPVQIQDIVGYEMPKKTLIKNTEFLLAGYPALNVLLYGCRGSGKSSLVKGLLQKYHSQGLRLIEVAKSQLKDLPLIIEILRDLPQKFIIFVDDLSFEEDDEAFKALKVVLEGSITARPKNVVVYATSNRRHLVREFFADRPQPKDSDEVHNWDTVQEKLSFSDRFGLTLTFEPANQEKYLEIVRHLASLAKLKISLEDLEFRAKQWATQHNGRSGRTARQFVDFLQGELELNR
;
A
#
# COMPACT_ATOMS: atom_id res chain seq x y z
N MET A 1 26.21 20.10 -30.99
CA MET A 1 25.70 18.85 -31.62
C MET A 1 25.18 17.97 -30.49
N MET A 2 23.95 17.45 -30.57
CA MET A 2 23.38 16.64 -29.48
C MET A 2 24.23 15.38 -29.23
N SER A 3 24.37 14.98 -27.97
CA SER A 3 25.16 13.80 -27.59
C SER A 3 24.60 12.55 -28.26
N GLU A 4 25.47 11.58 -28.59
CA GLU A 4 25.05 10.30 -29.19
C GLU A 4 24.06 9.57 -28.27
N ILE A 5 24.28 9.67 -26.96
CA ILE A 5 23.42 9.10 -25.92
C ILE A 5 22.04 9.76 -25.92
N TYR A 6 21.94 11.08 -26.06
CA TYR A 6 20.64 11.76 -26.15
C TYR A 6 19.82 11.24 -27.34
N LYS A 7 20.48 10.98 -28.48
CA LYS A 7 19.81 10.37 -29.65
C LYS A 7 19.33 8.95 -29.34
N LYS A 8 20.15 8.14 -28.65
CA LYS A 8 19.75 6.78 -28.22
C LYS A 8 18.55 6.81 -27.28
N VAL A 9 18.56 7.69 -26.29
CA VAL A 9 17.41 7.86 -25.37
C VAL A 9 16.15 8.32 -26.11
N SER A 10 16.30 9.14 -27.15
CA SER A 10 15.19 9.58 -28.01
C SER A 10 14.59 8.45 -28.88
N LEU A 11 15.26 7.29 -28.97
CA LEU A 11 14.75 6.10 -29.66
C LEU A 11 13.92 5.18 -28.77
N LEU A 12 13.79 5.49 -27.47
CA LEU A 12 12.94 4.71 -26.58
C LEU A 12 11.48 4.77 -27.05
N VAL A 13 10.81 3.63 -27.10
CA VAL A 13 9.42 3.53 -27.59
C VAL A 13 8.41 3.16 -26.50
N LEU A 14 8.82 2.43 -25.47
CA LEU A 14 7.99 1.96 -24.37
C LEU A 14 8.43 2.56 -23.03
N TYR A 15 9.73 2.55 -22.75
CA TYR A 15 10.31 2.96 -21.46
C TYR A 15 10.68 4.44 -21.40
N GLN A 16 9.91 5.31 -22.07
CA GLN A 16 10.11 6.76 -21.98
C GLN A 16 9.81 7.27 -20.56
N GLY A 17 8.85 6.64 -19.87
CA GLY A 17 8.41 7.00 -18.51
C GLY A 17 9.51 6.91 -17.45
N VAL A 18 10.57 6.14 -17.71
CA VAL A 18 11.79 6.04 -16.88
C VAL A 18 12.37 7.43 -16.56
N PHE A 19 12.17 8.41 -17.45
CA PHE A 19 12.73 9.74 -17.30
C PHE A 19 11.74 10.83 -16.83
N ASP A 20 10.48 10.50 -16.57
CA ASP A 20 9.44 11.50 -16.22
C ASP A 20 9.59 12.09 -14.80
N ASN A 21 10.36 11.43 -13.95
CA ASN A 21 10.64 11.89 -12.59
C ASN A 21 11.77 12.94 -12.55
N ALA A 22 11.95 13.60 -11.41
CA ALA A 22 12.92 14.69 -11.25
C ALA A 22 14.38 14.30 -11.54
N ILE A 23 14.81 13.08 -11.20
CA ILE A 23 16.16 12.58 -11.48
C ILE A 23 16.31 12.35 -13.00
N GLY A 24 15.32 11.70 -13.60
CA GLY A 24 15.25 11.46 -15.04
C GLY A 24 15.27 12.76 -15.85
N GLN A 25 14.44 13.74 -15.51
CA GLN A 25 14.42 15.04 -16.16
C GLN A 25 15.75 15.81 -16.00
N ALA A 26 16.39 15.73 -14.83
CA ALA A 26 17.72 16.30 -14.62
C ALA A 26 18.78 15.64 -15.52
N PHE A 27 18.70 14.32 -15.68
CA PHE A 27 19.56 13.55 -16.58
C PHE A 27 19.34 13.90 -18.05
N ILE A 28 18.10 13.95 -18.53
CA ILE A 28 17.77 14.37 -19.90
C ILE A 28 18.26 15.79 -20.16
N THR A 29 18.06 16.71 -19.20
CA THR A 29 18.56 18.08 -19.28
C THR A 29 20.08 18.08 -19.47
N LEU A 30 20.82 17.32 -18.66
CA LEU A 30 22.28 17.19 -18.75
C LEU A 30 22.72 16.72 -20.15
N LEU A 31 22.06 15.70 -20.70
CA LEU A 31 22.36 15.17 -22.04
C LEU A 31 22.08 16.15 -23.18
N SER A 32 21.13 17.07 -22.99
CA SER A 32 20.73 18.07 -23.99
C SER A 32 21.61 19.32 -24.04
N THR A 33 22.50 19.50 -23.06
CA THR A 33 23.35 20.70 -22.96
C THR A 33 24.41 20.78 -24.07
N ASP A 34 24.69 22.00 -24.52
CA ASP A 34 25.64 22.29 -25.60
C ASP A 34 26.88 23.07 -25.16
N ASN A 35 26.86 23.62 -23.94
CA ASN A 35 27.94 24.40 -23.36
C ASN A 35 28.28 23.95 -21.92
N VAL A 36 29.50 24.26 -21.49
CA VAL A 36 30.05 23.78 -20.21
C VAL A 36 29.30 24.32 -18.99
N ALA A 37 28.89 25.60 -19.01
CA ALA A 37 28.22 26.21 -17.86
C ALA A 37 26.87 25.54 -17.57
N ASP A 38 26.08 25.31 -18.62
CA ASP A 38 24.79 24.63 -18.49
C ASP A 38 24.98 23.14 -18.14
N PHE A 39 25.99 22.47 -18.70
CA PHE A 39 26.31 21.10 -18.33
C PHE A 39 26.61 20.96 -16.83
N LEU A 40 27.49 21.79 -16.28
CA LEU A 40 27.87 21.75 -14.86
C LEU A 40 26.67 22.08 -13.95
N LYS A 41 25.80 22.99 -14.37
CA LYS A 41 24.56 23.31 -13.64
C LYS A 41 23.57 22.15 -13.66
N ALA A 42 23.40 21.49 -14.81
CA ALA A 42 22.55 20.31 -14.94
C ALA A 42 23.11 19.12 -14.14
N TYR A 43 24.44 18.94 -14.16
CA TYR A 43 25.14 17.94 -13.34
C TYR A 43 24.90 18.17 -11.85
N GLY A 44 25.04 19.42 -11.37
CA GLY A 44 24.74 19.77 -9.99
C GLY A 44 23.30 19.45 -9.57
N LYS A 45 22.32 19.66 -10.46
CA LYS A 45 20.92 19.27 -10.21
C LYS A 45 20.75 17.75 -10.13
N LEU A 46 21.36 17.00 -11.04
CA LEU A 46 21.31 15.53 -11.03
C LEU A 46 21.96 14.98 -9.76
N PHE A 47 23.14 15.50 -9.40
CA PHE A 47 23.85 15.15 -8.17
C PHE A 47 22.98 15.40 -6.94
N GLN A 48 22.38 16.58 -6.81
CA GLN A 48 21.47 16.90 -5.70
C GLN A 48 20.26 15.99 -5.65
N ALA A 49 19.68 15.65 -6.82
CA ALA A 49 18.51 14.78 -6.90
C ALA A 49 18.84 13.36 -6.42
N LEU A 50 19.94 12.77 -6.89
CA LEU A 50 20.42 11.45 -6.45
C LEU A 50 20.79 11.46 -4.96
N ALA A 51 21.51 12.50 -4.52
CA ALA A 51 21.94 12.65 -3.13
C ALA A 51 20.77 12.78 -2.16
N SER A 52 19.72 13.52 -2.53
CA SER A 52 18.52 13.70 -1.70
C SER A 52 17.76 12.39 -1.45
N LYS A 53 17.92 11.41 -2.34
CA LYS A 53 17.32 10.07 -2.26
C LYS A 53 18.28 9.01 -1.74
N ASN A 54 19.56 9.33 -1.61
CA ASN A 54 20.63 8.40 -1.25
C ASN A 54 20.63 7.11 -2.10
N ILE A 55 20.44 7.28 -3.41
CA ILE A 55 20.30 6.20 -4.42
C ILE A 55 21.41 6.31 -5.48
N SER A 56 21.91 5.17 -5.96
CA SER A 56 22.84 5.15 -7.09
C SER A 56 22.09 5.42 -8.40
N TRP A 57 22.82 5.83 -9.45
CA TRP A 57 22.24 5.93 -10.80
C TRP A 57 21.69 4.58 -11.28
N ASN A 58 22.44 3.52 -11.03
CA ASN A 58 22.14 2.15 -11.44
C ASN A 58 20.87 1.64 -10.75
N ASP A 59 20.73 1.80 -9.43
CA ASP A 59 19.52 1.43 -8.69
C ASP A 59 18.33 2.26 -9.17
N PHE A 60 18.52 3.56 -9.38
CA PHE A 60 17.46 4.43 -9.88
C PHE A 60 16.92 3.93 -11.23
N LEU A 61 17.81 3.65 -12.17
CA LEU A 61 17.44 3.20 -13.52
C LEU A 61 16.71 1.85 -13.47
N VAL A 62 17.25 0.89 -12.72
CA VAL A 62 16.63 -0.43 -12.53
C VAL A 62 15.27 -0.31 -11.85
N GLU A 63 15.16 0.49 -10.79
CA GLU A 63 13.89 0.75 -10.10
C GLU A 63 12.85 1.35 -11.06
N GLN A 64 13.24 2.32 -11.91
CA GLN A 64 12.31 2.90 -12.87
C GLN A 64 11.83 1.88 -13.91
N ILE A 65 12.70 1.00 -14.41
CA ILE A 65 12.30 -0.08 -15.33
C ILE A 65 11.30 -1.01 -14.63
N LEU A 66 11.63 -1.50 -13.43
CA LEU A 66 10.78 -2.43 -12.69
C LEU A 66 9.42 -1.84 -12.30
N LEU A 67 9.30 -0.52 -12.24
CA LEU A 67 8.06 0.18 -11.89
C LEU A 67 7.31 0.75 -13.10
N ASP A 68 7.86 0.67 -14.31
CA ASP A 68 7.30 1.36 -15.48
C ASP A 68 5.91 0.82 -15.85
N ASP A 69 4.97 1.73 -16.12
CA ASP A 69 3.59 1.42 -16.49
C ASP A 69 3.38 1.73 -17.96
N ASN A 70 3.62 0.72 -18.81
CA ASN A 70 3.63 0.83 -20.26
C ASN A 70 2.84 -0.32 -20.91
N PRO A 71 2.57 -0.27 -22.23
CA PRO A 71 1.78 -1.30 -22.90
C PRO A 71 2.34 -2.73 -22.78
N PHE A 72 3.65 -2.92 -22.65
CA PHE A 72 4.24 -4.24 -22.41
C PHE A 72 3.97 -4.69 -20.98
N SER A 73 4.32 -3.87 -19.98
CA SER A 73 4.18 -4.21 -18.57
C SER A 73 2.72 -4.44 -18.15
N GLN A 74 1.76 -3.79 -18.81
CA GLN A 74 0.33 -4.05 -18.64
C GLN A 74 -0.15 -5.36 -19.28
N GLN A 75 0.37 -5.74 -20.45
CA GLN A 75 -0.11 -6.93 -21.18
C GLN A 75 0.44 -8.24 -20.60
N VAL A 76 1.70 -8.26 -20.16
CA VAL A 76 2.34 -9.45 -19.55
C VAL A 76 1.73 -9.87 -18.22
N GLN A 77 1.00 -8.97 -17.57
CA GLN A 77 0.20 -9.25 -16.39
C GLN A 77 -0.99 -10.18 -16.68
N LYS A 78 -1.44 -10.28 -17.94
CA LYS A 78 -2.60 -11.08 -18.36
C LYS A 78 -2.27 -12.18 -19.38
N LYS A 79 -1.20 -12.00 -20.15
CA LYS A 79 -0.80 -12.88 -21.25
C LYS A 79 0.64 -13.35 -21.06
N SER A 80 0.97 -14.53 -21.58
CA SER A 80 2.37 -14.93 -21.72
C SER A 80 3.04 -14.09 -22.81
N VAL A 81 4.38 -13.96 -22.74
CA VAL A 81 5.14 -13.19 -23.75
C VAL A 81 4.95 -13.77 -25.15
N SER A 82 4.81 -15.10 -25.28
CA SER A 82 4.53 -15.78 -26.55
C SER A 82 3.21 -15.40 -27.24
N GLU A 83 2.26 -14.80 -26.51
CA GLU A 83 0.98 -14.34 -27.05
C GLU A 83 1.02 -12.86 -27.48
N LEU A 84 2.13 -12.16 -27.22
CA LEU A 84 2.29 -10.75 -27.55
C LEU A 84 2.79 -10.56 -28.99
N PRO A 85 2.47 -9.43 -29.64
CA PRO A 85 3.02 -9.12 -30.95
C PRO A 85 4.55 -9.05 -30.93
N GLU A 86 5.20 -9.65 -31.93
CA GLU A 86 6.68 -9.66 -32.06
C GLU A 86 7.26 -8.23 -32.05
N SER A 87 6.58 -7.28 -32.70
CA SER A 87 6.98 -5.87 -32.70
C SER A 87 7.00 -5.22 -31.31
N LEU A 88 6.14 -5.67 -30.39
CA LEU A 88 6.15 -5.19 -29.01
C LEU A 88 7.38 -5.72 -28.27
N ILE A 89 7.69 -7.01 -28.46
CA ILE A 89 8.87 -7.67 -27.88
C ILE A 89 10.16 -7.02 -28.40
N ASP A 90 10.26 -6.80 -29.71
CA ASP A 90 11.40 -6.12 -30.32
C ASP A 90 11.59 -4.71 -29.76
N GLY A 91 10.50 -3.97 -29.57
CA GLY A 91 10.52 -2.65 -28.92
C GLY A 91 11.06 -2.70 -27.49
N VAL A 92 10.64 -3.69 -26.68
CA VAL A 92 11.18 -3.90 -25.33
C VAL A 92 12.67 -4.21 -25.38
N LYS A 93 13.10 -5.14 -26.24
CA LYS A 93 14.52 -5.52 -26.36
C LYS A 93 15.39 -4.33 -26.76
N GLN A 94 14.93 -3.53 -27.72
CA GLN A 94 15.62 -2.31 -28.12
C GLN A 94 15.74 -1.32 -26.97
N ASP A 95 14.63 -1.04 -26.27
CA ASP A 95 14.62 -0.12 -25.14
C ASP A 95 15.53 -0.59 -24.01
N LEU A 96 15.45 -1.87 -23.64
CA LEU A 96 16.30 -2.47 -22.61
C LEU A 96 17.78 -2.41 -22.98
N SER A 97 18.15 -2.64 -24.24
CA SER A 97 19.53 -2.48 -24.72
C SER A 97 20.01 -1.03 -24.62
N ILE A 98 19.16 -0.06 -24.98
CA ILE A 98 19.46 1.37 -24.82
C ILE A 98 19.67 1.70 -23.34
N LEU A 99 18.75 1.31 -22.45
CA LEU A 99 18.85 1.59 -21.03
C LEU A 99 20.06 0.89 -20.39
N GLN A 100 20.38 -0.34 -20.81
CA GLN A 100 21.59 -1.03 -20.37
C GLN A 100 22.87 -0.29 -20.80
N SER A 101 22.88 0.34 -21.97
CA SER A 101 24.01 1.18 -22.38
C SER A 101 24.18 2.40 -21.44
N LEU A 102 23.08 2.96 -20.93
CA LEU A 102 23.11 4.03 -19.92
C LEU A 102 23.54 3.54 -18.55
N TYR A 103 23.16 2.30 -18.19
CA TYR A 103 23.58 1.64 -16.96
C TYR A 103 25.10 1.45 -16.90
N ASN A 104 25.68 1.00 -18.02
CA ASN A 104 27.12 0.76 -18.15
C ASN A 104 27.94 2.03 -18.39
N SER A 105 27.29 3.13 -18.76
CA SER A 105 27.97 4.40 -19.02
C SER A 105 28.17 5.18 -17.74
N SER A 106 29.38 5.70 -17.55
CA SER A 106 29.62 6.68 -16.50
C SER A 106 28.88 7.98 -16.84
N ILE A 107 28.17 8.59 -15.88
CA ILE A 107 27.51 9.90 -16.06
C ILE A 107 28.49 10.96 -16.60
N TYR A 108 29.78 10.83 -16.27
CA TYR A 108 30.86 11.72 -16.68
C TYR A 108 31.20 11.63 -18.17
N SER A 109 31.01 10.46 -18.80
CA SER A 109 31.29 10.25 -20.22
C SER A 109 30.13 10.63 -21.15
N LEU A 110 29.02 11.15 -20.61
CA LEU A 110 27.79 11.36 -21.37
C LEU A 110 27.67 12.74 -22.06
N SER A 111 28.63 13.65 -21.85
CA SER A 111 28.62 14.94 -22.51
C SER A 111 28.89 14.82 -24.01
N ASN A 112 28.41 15.78 -24.81
CA ASN A 112 28.80 15.83 -26.21
C ASN A 112 30.32 16.01 -26.35
N SER A 113 30.90 15.60 -27.48
CA SER A 113 32.37 15.57 -27.65
C SER A 113 33.06 16.91 -27.43
N THR A 114 32.38 18.03 -27.71
CA THR A 114 32.92 19.38 -27.51
C THR A 114 32.95 19.78 -26.03
N VAL A 115 31.87 19.50 -25.30
CA VAL A 115 31.77 19.76 -23.85
C VAL A 115 32.70 18.82 -23.10
N PHE A 116 32.72 17.53 -23.44
CA PHE A 116 33.59 16.52 -22.84
C PHE A 116 35.07 16.95 -22.87
N GLU A 117 35.55 17.39 -24.03
CA GLU A 117 36.94 17.85 -24.20
C GLU A 117 37.29 19.05 -23.31
N GLN A 118 36.32 19.92 -23.02
CA GLN A 118 36.52 21.09 -22.16
C GLN A 118 36.46 20.76 -20.67
N ILE A 119 35.69 19.73 -20.28
CA ILE A 119 35.49 19.36 -18.88
C ILE A 119 36.33 18.18 -18.40
N LYS A 120 36.97 17.42 -19.30
CA LYS A 120 37.74 16.20 -18.92
C LYS A 120 38.87 16.44 -17.92
N PHE A 121 39.33 17.69 -17.79
CA PHE A 121 40.37 18.09 -16.81
C PHE A 121 39.80 18.76 -15.56
N LEU A 122 38.49 19.03 -15.51
CA LEU A 122 37.84 19.61 -14.35
C LEU A 122 37.59 18.53 -13.29
N ILE A 123 37.92 18.84 -12.03
CA ILE A 123 37.61 17.99 -10.89
C ILE A 123 36.27 18.44 -10.32
N PHE A 124 35.28 17.56 -10.36
CA PHE A 124 34.00 17.74 -9.67
C PHE A 124 33.60 16.43 -8.99
N PRO A 125 32.86 16.49 -7.86
CA PRO A 125 32.61 15.31 -7.04
C PRO A 125 31.71 14.33 -7.78
N ALA A 126 32.08 13.05 -7.73
CA ALA A 126 31.29 11.95 -8.23
C ALA A 126 30.24 11.54 -7.19
N TRP A 127 28.99 11.30 -7.62
CA TRP A 127 28.00 10.65 -6.76
C TRP A 127 28.14 9.13 -6.92
N GLU A 128 28.80 8.50 -5.95
CA GLU A 128 29.05 7.06 -5.93
C GLU A 128 28.56 6.49 -4.61
N VAL A 129 27.51 5.68 -4.69
CA VAL A 129 26.97 4.91 -3.58
C VAL A 129 26.71 3.50 -4.09
N ASP A 130 26.87 2.51 -3.21
CA ASP A 130 26.66 1.12 -3.56
C ASP A 130 25.21 0.86 -3.98
N ASN A 131 25.03 -0.05 -4.93
CA ASN A 131 23.73 -0.59 -5.29
C ASN A 131 23.18 -1.38 -4.09
N LYS A 132 21.98 -1.01 -3.65
CA LYS A 132 21.26 -1.64 -2.53
C LYS A 132 20.08 -2.48 -3.01
N LEU A 133 19.60 -2.23 -4.23
CA LEU A 133 18.50 -2.97 -4.81
C LEU A 133 18.99 -4.35 -5.29
N GLU A 134 18.43 -5.41 -4.72
CA GLU A 134 18.61 -6.75 -5.25
C GLU A 134 17.74 -6.92 -6.51
N SER A 135 18.38 -7.05 -7.69
CA SER A 135 17.67 -7.22 -8.96
C SER A 135 18.47 -8.08 -9.94
N PHE A 136 17.76 -8.91 -10.71
CA PHE A 136 18.32 -9.72 -11.80
C PHE A 136 18.94 -8.85 -12.91
N LEU A 137 18.48 -7.59 -13.05
CA LEU A 137 19.03 -6.63 -14.02
C LEU A 137 20.46 -6.20 -13.66
N HIS A 138 20.81 -6.10 -12.37
CA HIS A 138 22.18 -5.73 -11.97
C HIS A 138 23.22 -6.80 -12.33
N SER A 139 22.78 -8.06 -12.39
CA SER A 139 23.65 -9.23 -12.58
C SER A 139 23.77 -9.67 -14.04
N SER A 140 23.00 -9.08 -14.96
CA SER A 140 22.94 -9.49 -16.36
C SER A 140 23.83 -8.67 -17.29
N SER A 141 24.50 -9.36 -18.21
CA SER A 141 25.27 -8.76 -19.30
C SER A 141 24.43 -8.37 -20.51
N ASP A 142 23.18 -8.85 -20.63
CA ASP A 142 22.26 -8.52 -21.72
C ASP A 142 20.82 -8.42 -21.18
N TRP A 143 20.27 -7.20 -21.17
CA TRP A 143 18.90 -6.98 -20.72
C TRP A 143 17.86 -7.39 -21.77
N GLY A 144 18.22 -7.48 -23.05
CA GLY A 144 17.32 -7.91 -24.13
C GLY A 144 16.93 -9.40 -24.04
N GLU A 145 17.73 -10.22 -23.36
CA GLU A 145 17.41 -11.63 -23.10
C GLU A 145 16.52 -11.81 -21.86
N LEU A 146 16.37 -10.78 -21.02
CA LEU A 146 15.60 -10.83 -19.76
C LEU A 146 14.12 -10.46 -19.92
N VAL A 147 13.58 -10.49 -21.14
CA VAL A 147 12.19 -10.08 -21.39
C VAL A 147 11.20 -10.98 -20.64
N GLU A 148 11.46 -12.28 -20.57
CA GLU A 148 10.62 -13.23 -19.83
C GLU A 148 10.73 -13.01 -18.31
N ASP A 149 11.95 -12.87 -17.77
CA ASP A 149 12.15 -12.56 -16.34
C ASP A 149 11.47 -11.25 -15.93
N LEU A 150 11.54 -10.24 -16.80
CA LEU A 150 10.89 -8.96 -16.59
C LEU A 150 9.35 -9.06 -16.68
N ALA A 151 8.84 -9.87 -17.60
CA ALA A 151 7.41 -10.18 -17.69
C ALA A 151 6.88 -10.89 -16.44
N ASP A 152 7.64 -11.86 -15.92
CA ASP A 152 7.35 -12.57 -14.68
C ASP A 152 7.35 -11.61 -13.50
N TYR A 153 8.36 -10.73 -13.42
CA TYR A 153 8.41 -9.69 -12.39
C TYR A 153 7.16 -8.80 -12.41
N TYR A 154 6.74 -8.29 -13.57
CA TYR A 154 5.53 -7.46 -13.67
C TYR A 154 4.26 -8.24 -13.30
N ARG A 155 4.21 -9.54 -13.56
CA ARG A 155 3.08 -10.40 -13.19
C ARG A 155 2.97 -10.58 -11.67
N GLU A 156 4.09 -10.70 -10.99
CA GLU A 156 4.14 -10.89 -9.54
C GLU A 156 3.99 -9.57 -8.77
N CYS A 157 4.77 -8.55 -9.17
CA CYS A 157 4.90 -7.30 -8.42
C CYS A 157 3.90 -6.22 -8.89
N GLY A 158 3.45 -6.30 -10.14
CA GLY A 158 2.60 -5.29 -10.79
C GLY A 158 3.38 -4.18 -11.48
N THR A 159 2.68 -3.09 -11.80
CA THR A 159 3.26 -1.90 -12.44
C THR A 159 2.90 -0.62 -11.69
N GLY A 160 3.66 0.44 -11.95
CA GLY A 160 3.38 1.80 -11.49
C GLY A 160 3.20 1.92 -9.98
N ILE A 161 2.13 2.61 -9.59
CA ILE A 161 1.83 2.90 -8.18
C ILE A 161 1.58 1.63 -7.35
N PHE A 162 1.07 0.57 -7.96
CA PHE A 162 0.77 -0.69 -7.27
C PHE A 162 1.98 -1.59 -7.12
N ALA A 163 3.00 -1.47 -7.97
CA ALA A 163 4.30 -2.07 -7.73
C ALA A 163 5.06 -1.33 -6.63
N ARG A 164 5.00 0.01 -6.63
CA ARG A 164 5.72 0.85 -5.68
C ARG A 164 5.15 0.80 -4.26
N TYR A 165 3.83 0.73 -4.13
CA TYR A 165 3.16 0.86 -2.82
C TYR A 165 2.24 -0.32 -2.53
N GLN A 166 2.40 -0.88 -1.33
CA GLN A 166 1.56 -1.94 -0.81
C GLN A 166 0.29 -1.39 -0.15
N ALA A 167 0.40 -0.20 0.45
CA ALA A 167 -0.71 0.55 1.02
C ALA A 167 -0.90 1.86 0.25
N LEU A 168 -2.15 2.17 -0.07
CA LEU A 168 -2.55 3.39 -0.75
C LEU A 168 -3.70 4.03 0.02
N ARG A 169 -3.92 5.31 -0.23
CA ARG A 169 -5.13 6.03 0.18
C ARG A 169 -5.77 6.72 -1.00
N TRP A 170 -7.08 6.81 -0.99
CA TRP A 170 -7.80 7.66 -1.92
C TRP A 170 -7.84 9.09 -1.37
N GLN A 171 -7.36 10.06 -2.15
CA GLN A 171 -7.40 11.47 -1.76
C GLN A 171 -7.39 12.37 -3.00
N GLU A 172 -8.27 13.38 -3.00
CA GLU A 172 -8.39 14.36 -4.10
C GLU A 172 -8.66 13.69 -5.46
N GLY A 173 -9.51 12.66 -5.49
CA GLY A 173 -9.88 11.97 -6.73
C GLY A 173 -8.78 11.08 -7.33
N ARG A 174 -7.73 10.75 -6.57
CA ARG A 174 -6.63 9.89 -7.01
C ARG A 174 -6.10 8.97 -5.91
N LEU A 175 -5.43 7.90 -6.32
CA LEU A 175 -4.68 7.02 -5.42
C LEU A 175 -3.34 7.68 -5.06
N GLN A 176 -3.02 7.67 -3.77
CA GLN A 176 -1.73 8.15 -3.24
C GLN A 176 -1.07 7.03 -2.45
N GLY A 177 0.20 6.77 -2.75
CA GLY A 177 0.99 5.75 -2.06
C GLY A 177 1.33 6.13 -0.62
N ILE A 178 1.28 5.16 0.28
CA ILE A 178 1.73 5.30 1.67
C ILE A 178 3.12 4.65 1.77
N THR A 179 4.16 5.46 1.97
CA THR A 179 5.56 5.00 2.02
C THR A 179 5.89 4.19 3.27
N HIS A 180 5.27 4.53 4.40
CA HIS A 180 5.53 3.91 5.70
C HIS A 180 4.21 3.44 6.33
N PRO A 181 3.61 2.34 5.83
CA PRO A 181 2.44 1.76 6.48
C PRO A 181 2.79 1.29 7.89
N ASP A 182 1.79 1.32 8.77
CA ASP A 182 1.90 0.84 10.15
C ASP A 182 2.25 -0.67 10.17
N PRO A 183 3.42 -1.08 10.71
CA PRO A 183 3.96 -2.44 10.56
C PRO A 183 3.31 -3.45 11.53
N VAL A 184 1.99 -3.35 11.71
CA VAL A 184 1.23 -4.21 12.62
C VAL A 184 1.32 -5.66 12.16
N GLN A 185 1.73 -6.57 13.05
CA GLN A 185 1.66 -7.99 12.78
C GLN A 185 0.34 -8.56 13.31
N ILE A 186 -0.26 -9.52 12.60
CA ILE A 186 -1.48 -10.20 13.06
C ILE A 186 -1.27 -10.83 14.45
N GLN A 187 -0.07 -11.34 14.71
CA GLN A 187 0.31 -11.94 15.99
C GLN A 187 0.35 -10.94 17.15
N ASP A 188 0.44 -9.63 16.90
CA ASP A 188 0.45 -8.61 17.95
C ASP A 188 -0.96 -8.40 18.54
N ILE A 189 -1.97 -8.80 17.78
CA ILE A 189 -3.37 -8.75 18.19
C ILE A 189 -3.60 -10.05 18.93
N VAL A 190 -4.06 -10.00 20.18
CA VAL A 190 -4.28 -11.19 21.01
C VAL A 190 -5.78 -11.41 21.21
N GLY A 191 -6.24 -12.65 21.08
CA GLY A 191 -7.66 -13.00 21.21
C GLY A 191 -8.48 -12.90 19.93
N TYR A 192 -9.80 -13.06 20.05
CA TYR A 192 -10.71 -13.04 18.88
C TYR A 192 -10.31 -14.09 17.82
N GLU A 193 -9.84 -15.26 18.25
CA GLU A 193 -9.28 -16.28 17.36
C GLU A 193 -10.24 -16.72 16.26
N MET A 194 -11.53 -16.87 16.58
CA MET A 194 -12.54 -17.23 15.59
C MET A 194 -12.77 -16.12 14.55
N PRO A 195 -13.07 -14.85 14.93
CA PRO A 195 -13.10 -13.73 14.00
C PRO A 195 -11.84 -13.61 13.13
N LYS A 196 -10.65 -13.71 13.74
CA LYS A 196 -9.38 -13.62 13.02
C LYS A 196 -9.20 -14.72 11.99
N LYS A 197 -9.40 -15.98 12.39
CA LYS A 197 -9.30 -17.13 11.48
C LYS A 197 -10.25 -16.99 10.29
N THR A 198 -11.47 -16.49 10.55
CA THR A 198 -12.47 -16.26 9.50
C THR A 198 -12.03 -15.17 8.53
N LEU A 199 -11.54 -14.02 9.04
CA LEU A 199 -11.02 -12.92 8.21
C LEU A 199 -9.81 -13.36 7.37
N ILE A 200 -8.89 -14.09 7.97
CA ILE A 200 -7.70 -14.64 7.31
C ILE A 200 -8.12 -15.55 6.17
N LYS A 201 -9.00 -16.52 6.45
CA LYS A 201 -9.50 -17.46 5.44
C LYS A 201 -10.21 -16.77 4.28
N ASN A 202 -11.03 -15.76 4.56
CA ASN A 202 -11.69 -14.97 3.51
C ASN A 202 -10.67 -14.21 2.64
N THR A 203 -9.59 -13.71 3.24
CA THR A 203 -8.51 -13.03 2.52
C THR A 203 -7.69 -14.02 1.68
N GLU A 204 -7.47 -15.24 2.16
CA GLU A 204 -6.82 -16.31 1.39
C GLU A 204 -7.67 -16.73 0.18
N PHE A 205 -9.00 -16.72 0.30
CA PHE A 205 -9.88 -16.91 -0.86
C PHE A 205 -9.72 -15.83 -1.91
N LEU A 206 -9.64 -14.56 -1.51
CA LEU A 206 -9.36 -13.44 -2.42
C LEU A 206 -8.03 -13.63 -3.15
N LEU A 207 -6.97 -14.00 -2.41
CA LEU A 207 -5.63 -14.23 -2.95
C LEU A 207 -5.61 -15.37 -3.98
N ALA A 208 -6.32 -16.45 -3.69
CA ALA A 208 -6.47 -17.58 -4.60
C ALA A 208 -7.45 -17.32 -5.77
N GLY A 209 -8.04 -16.12 -5.87
CA GLY A 209 -8.98 -15.76 -6.94
C GLY A 209 -10.38 -16.36 -6.80
N TYR A 210 -10.71 -16.94 -5.65
CA TYR A 210 -12.05 -17.40 -5.32
C TYR A 210 -12.93 -16.23 -4.84
N PRO A 211 -14.27 -16.36 -4.91
CA PRO A 211 -15.16 -15.35 -4.35
C PRO A 211 -14.89 -15.11 -2.86
N ALA A 212 -14.53 -13.87 -2.53
CA ALA A 212 -14.34 -13.40 -1.16
C ALA A 212 -15.43 -12.41 -0.76
N LEU A 213 -15.86 -12.50 0.49
CA LEU A 213 -16.96 -11.71 1.03
C LEU A 213 -16.45 -10.33 1.47
N ASN A 214 -17.33 -9.33 1.43
CA ASN A 214 -17.06 -8.08 2.10
C ASN A 214 -17.12 -8.35 3.62
N VAL A 215 -16.47 -7.52 4.43
CA VAL A 215 -16.38 -7.80 5.87
C VAL A 215 -16.69 -6.56 6.68
N LEU A 216 -17.62 -6.69 7.63
CA LEU A 216 -17.84 -5.70 8.67
C LEU A 216 -17.22 -6.20 9.98
N LEU A 217 -16.17 -5.53 10.45
CA LEU A 217 -15.58 -5.77 11.76
C LEU A 217 -16.26 -4.85 12.78
N TYR A 218 -17.11 -5.41 13.62
CA TYR A 218 -17.89 -4.68 14.62
C TYR A 218 -17.32 -4.91 16.02
N GLY A 219 -17.28 -3.88 16.86
CA GLY A 219 -16.92 -4.05 18.27
C GLY A 219 -16.39 -2.79 18.94
N CYS A 220 -15.94 -2.89 20.18
CA CYS A 220 -15.51 -1.71 20.93
C CYS A 220 -14.25 -1.05 20.37
N ARG A 221 -14.11 0.24 20.67
CA ARG A 221 -12.89 1.02 20.35
C ARG A 221 -11.68 0.38 21.01
N GLY A 222 -10.56 0.34 20.28
CA GLY A 222 -9.30 -0.21 20.81
C GLY A 222 -9.23 -1.73 20.91
N SER A 223 -10.17 -2.49 20.33
CA SER A 223 -10.11 -3.97 20.27
C SER A 223 -9.20 -4.54 19.17
N GLY A 224 -8.58 -3.67 18.35
CA GLY A 224 -7.64 -4.09 17.30
C GLY A 224 -8.25 -4.40 15.94
N LYS A 225 -9.50 -3.97 15.65
CA LYS A 225 -10.17 -4.21 14.36
C LYS A 225 -9.39 -3.64 13.16
N SER A 226 -9.05 -2.35 13.22
CA SER A 226 -8.29 -1.67 12.16
C SER A 226 -6.87 -2.22 12.06
N SER A 227 -6.24 -2.49 13.21
CA SER A 227 -4.94 -3.16 13.31
C SER A 227 -4.96 -4.54 12.63
N LEU A 228 -6.06 -5.30 12.75
CA LEU A 228 -6.17 -6.63 12.14
C LEU A 228 -6.21 -6.56 10.63
N VAL A 229 -6.96 -5.60 10.06
CA VAL A 229 -6.98 -5.40 8.61
C VAL A 229 -5.61 -4.95 8.11
N LYS A 230 -4.95 -4.02 8.81
CA LYS A 230 -3.58 -3.59 8.49
C LYS A 230 -2.58 -4.76 8.55
N GLY A 231 -2.73 -5.65 9.53
CA GLY A 231 -1.88 -6.83 9.66
C GLY A 231 -2.03 -7.85 8.52
N LEU A 232 -3.17 -7.87 7.81
CA LEU A 232 -3.31 -8.68 6.59
C LEU A 232 -2.35 -8.22 5.51
N LEU A 233 -2.15 -6.91 5.36
CA LEU A 233 -1.19 -6.37 4.40
C LEU A 233 0.22 -6.87 4.71
N GLN A 234 0.65 -6.74 5.97
CA GLN A 234 1.97 -7.20 6.38
C GLN A 234 2.17 -8.69 6.11
N LYS A 235 1.14 -9.51 6.32
CA LYS A 235 1.20 -10.96 6.09
C LYS A 235 1.19 -11.35 4.60
N TYR A 236 0.47 -10.64 3.75
CA TYR A 236 0.15 -11.09 2.38
C TYR A 236 0.59 -10.12 1.26
N HIS A 237 1.31 -9.04 1.57
CA HIS A 237 1.78 -8.09 0.55
C HIS A 237 2.61 -8.76 -0.55
N SER A 238 3.44 -9.75 -0.19
CA SER A 238 4.27 -10.54 -1.09
C SER A 238 3.46 -11.48 -2.00
N GLN A 239 2.18 -11.71 -1.71
CA GLN A 239 1.26 -12.48 -2.54
C GLN A 239 0.36 -11.57 -3.41
N GLY A 240 0.77 -10.31 -3.60
CA GLY A 240 0.03 -9.35 -4.42
C GLY A 240 -1.14 -8.67 -3.70
N LEU A 241 -1.24 -8.75 -2.37
CA LEU A 241 -2.25 -7.99 -1.61
C LEU A 241 -1.89 -6.50 -1.59
N ARG A 242 -2.90 -5.65 -1.79
CA ARG A 242 -2.83 -4.19 -1.66
C ARG A 242 -3.97 -3.69 -0.78
N LEU A 243 -3.67 -2.73 0.08
CA LEU A 243 -4.64 -2.12 0.99
C LEU A 243 -4.91 -0.69 0.54
N ILE A 244 -6.18 -0.35 0.31
CA ILE A 244 -6.61 0.98 -0.12
C ILE A 244 -7.48 1.59 0.97
N GLU A 245 -6.94 2.57 1.69
CA GLU A 245 -7.66 3.34 2.69
C GLU A 245 -8.61 4.35 2.02
N VAL A 246 -9.89 4.29 2.35
CA VAL A 246 -10.91 5.23 1.88
C VAL A 246 -11.60 5.86 3.07
N ALA A 247 -11.53 7.19 3.18
CA ALA A 247 -12.20 7.91 4.26
C ALA A 247 -13.72 7.92 4.04
N LYS A 248 -14.49 8.05 5.14
CA LYS A 248 -15.97 8.11 5.09
C LYS A 248 -16.48 9.18 4.11
N SER A 249 -15.84 10.35 4.06
CA SER A 249 -16.20 11.47 3.17
C SER A 249 -16.00 11.18 1.67
N GLN A 250 -15.27 10.11 1.35
CA GLN A 250 -14.90 9.73 -0.02
C GLN A 250 -15.62 8.46 -0.50
N LEU A 251 -16.53 7.91 0.30
CA LEU A 251 -17.25 6.68 -0.07
C LEU A 251 -18.06 6.81 -1.35
N LYS A 252 -18.44 8.04 -1.73
CA LYS A 252 -19.08 8.34 -3.03
C LYS A 252 -18.22 7.94 -4.24
N ASP A 253 -16.89 7.91 -4.09
CA ASP A 253 -15.95 7.57 -5.16
C ASP A 253 -15.68 6.06 -5.24
N LEU A 254 -16.27 5.23 -4.37
CA LEU A 254 -16.06 3.78 -4.37
C LEU A 254 -16.28 3.12 -5.73
N PRO A 255 -17.33 3.43 -6.51
CA PRO A 255 -17.50 2.87 -7.84
C PRO A 255 -16.32 3.19 -8.76
N LEU A 256 -15.82 4.43 -8.75
CA LEU A 256 -14.67 4.85 -9.54
C LEU A 256 -13.40 4.11 -9.12
N ILE A 257 -13.16 3.99 -7.81
CA ILE A 257 -12.03 3.23 -7.27
C ILE A 257 -12.09 1.78 -7.76
N ILE A 258 -13.26 1.14 -7.68
CA ILE A 258 -13.42 -0.26 -8.12
C ILE A 258 -13.16 -0.42 -9.61
N GLU A 259 -13.62 0.51 -10.45
CA GLU A 259 -13.35 0.46 -11.90
C GLU A 259 -11.85 0.58 -12.22
N ILE A 260 -11.11 1.44 -11.51
CA ILE A 260 -9.64 1.56 -11.67
C ILE A 260 -8.95 0.22 -11.35
N LEU A 261 -9.47 -0.53 -10.38
CA LEU A 261 -8.83 -1.74 -9.86
C LEU A 261 -9.26 -3.03 -10.59
N ARG A 262 -10.41 -3.00 -11.28
CA ARG A 262 -11.09 -4.18 -11.84
C ARG A 262 -10.19 -5.06 -12.69
N ASP A 263 -9.33 -4.43 -13.50
CA ASP A 263 -8.53 -5.08 -14.53
C ASP A 263 -7.09 -5.40 -14.11
N LEU A 264 -6.73 -5.08 -12.86
CA LEU A 264 -5.40 -5.30 -12.32
C LEU A 264 -5.26 -6.71 -11.73
N PRO A 265 -4.10 -7.38 -11.87
CA PRO A 265 -3.94 -8.75 -11.37
C PRO A 265 -3.83 -8.83 -9.83
N GLN A 266 -3.37 -7.75 -9.18
CA GLN A 266 -3.25 -7.67 -7.71
C GLN A 266 -4.62 -7.80 -7.03
N LYS A 267 -4.58 -8.10 -5.74
CA LYS A 267 -5.79 -8.25 -4.91
C LYS A 267 -5.92 -7.07 -3.97
N PHE A 268 -7.11 -6.49 -3.91
CA PHE A 268 -7.35 -5.24 -3.22
C PHE A 268 -8.35 -5.43 -2.08
N ILE A 269 -7.93 -4.96 -0.90
CA ILE A 269 -8.86 -4.68 0.20
C ILE A 269 -9.07 -3.16 0.22
N ILE A 270 -10.29 -2.74 -0.08
CA ILE A 270 -10.73 -1.37 0.20
C ILE A 270 -11.10 -1.32 1.68
N PHE A 271 -10.34 -0.55 2.44
CA PHE A 271 -10.48 -0.42 3.87
C PHE A 271 -11.17 0.88 4.26
N VAL A 272 -12.29 0.76 4.96
CA VAL A 272 -13.07 1.88 5.49
C VAL A 272 -13.02 1.84 7.01
N ASP A 273 -12.27 2.74 7.63
CA ASP A 273 -12.14 2.78 9.09
C ASP A 273 -13.26 3.60 9.75
N ASP A 274 -13.69 3.15 10.92
CA ASP A 274 -14.71 3.77 11.77
C ASP A 274 -15.99 4.20 11.03
N LEU A 275 -16.60 3.28 10.29
CA LEU A 275 -17.87 3.49 9.64
C LEU A 275 -18.96 3.74 10.70
N SER A 276 -19.50 4.97 10.70
CA SER A 276 -20.63 5.38 11.54
C SER A 276 -21.89 5.57 10.71
N PHE A 277 -22.96 4.87 11.12
CA PHE A 277 -24.27 4.83 10.48
C PHE A 277 -25.16 5.99 10.89
N GLU A 278 -24.64 7.20 10.66
CA GLU A 278 -25.39 8.45 10.82
C GLU A 278 -26.00 8.85 9.49
N GLU A 279 -27.15 9.52 9.56
CA GLU A 279 -27.97 9.96 8.43
C GLU A 279 -27.21 10.98 7.58
N ASP A 280 -26.43 10.49 6.62
CA ASP A 280 -25.92 11.31 5.53
C ASP A 280 -25.84 10.48 4.24
N ASP A 281 -26.58 10.94 3.24
CA ASP A 281 -27.40 10.08 2.38
C ASP A 281 -26.82 9.87 0.97
N GLU A 282 -25.50 10.02 0.81
CA GLU A 282 -24.79 9.69 -0.45
C GLU A 282 -23.66 8.67 -0.25
N ALA A 283 -22.85 8.82 0.80
CA ALA A 283 -21.78 7.90 1.14
C ALA A 283 -22.30 6.48 1.41
N PHE A 284 -23.43 6.39 2.12
CA PHE A 284 -24.11 5.12 2.39
C PHE A 284 -24.75 4.53 1.14
N LYS A 285 -25.36 5.36 0.28
CA LYS A 285 -25.92 4.89 -1.00
C LYS A 285 -24.85 4.31 -1.90
N ALA A 286 -23.70 4.97 -2.04
CA ALA A 286 -22.59 4.47 -2.85
C ALA A 286 -22.05 3.12 -2.34
N LEU A 287 -21.85 3.00 -1.03
CA LEU A 287 -21.41 1.74 -0.43
C LEU A 287 -22.49 0.65 -0.57
N LYS A 288 -23.77 0.97 -0.40
CA LYS A 288 -24.89 0.03 -0.59
C LYS A 288 -24.91 -0.53 -2.02
N VAL A 289 -24.79 0.32 -3.04
CA VAL A 289 -24.72 -0.10 -4.46
C VAL A 289 -23.55 -1.06 -4.70
N VAL A 290 -22.39 -0.80 -4.10
CA VAL A 290 -21.21 -1.67 -4.22
C VAL A 290 -21.42 -3.02 -3.53
N LEU A 291 -22.09 -3.03 -2.37
CA LEU A 291 -22.33 -4.26 -1.61
C LEU A 291 -23.45 -5.13 -2.22
N GLU A 292 -24.53 -4.52 -2.72
CA GLU A 292 -25.65 -5.22 -3.38
C GLU A 292 -25.27 -5.77 -4.75
N GLY A 293 -24.23 -5.19 -5.37
CA GLY A 293 -23.90 -5.42 -6.76
C GLY A 293 -24.71 -4.49 -7.66
N SER A 294 -24.01 -3.78 -8.54
CA SER A 294 -24.59 -3.04 -9.65
C SER A 294 -24.95 -4.01 -10.80
N ILE A 295 -25.56 -3.51 -11.87
CA ILE A 295 -25.67 -4.23 -13.17
C ILE A 295 -24.28 -4.77 -13.60
N THR A 296 -23.21 -4.05 -13.27
CA THR A 296 -21.83 -4.48 -13.49
C THR A 296 -21.43 -5.57 -12.49
N ALA A 297 -20.97 -6.71 -13.00
CA ALA A 297 -20.44 -7.80 -12.19
C ALA A 297 -19.32 -7.29 -11.25
N ARG A 298 -19.35 -7.75 -10.00
CA ARG A 298 -18.34 -7.41 -9.01
C ARG A 298 -16.96 -7.97 -9.43
N PRO A 299 -15.87 -7.17 -9.39
CA PRO A 299 -14.55 -7.67 -9.70
C PRO A 299 -14.11 -8.75 -8.69
N LYS A 300 -13.49 -9.82 -9.21
CA LYS A 300 -13.03 -10.96 -8.39
C LYS A 300 -11.83 -10.61 -7.50
N ASN A 301 -11.15 -9.50 -7.78
CA ASN A 301 -9.94 -9.06 -7.12
C ASN A 301 -10.16 -7.95 -6.08
N VAL A 302 -11.41 -7.55 -5.78
CA VAL A 302 -11.71 -6.46 -4.84
C VAL A 302 -12.71 -6.87 -3.75
N VAL A 303 -12.38 -6.57 -2.50
CA VAL A 303 -13.27 -6.70 -1.34
C VAL A 303 -13.29 -5.40 -0.53
N VAL A 304 -14.40 -5.13 0.15
CA VAL A 304 -14.55 -4.00 1.07
C VAL A 304 -14.54 -4.51 2.50
N TYR A 305 -13.57 -4.07 3.29
CA TYR A 305 -13.49 -4.32 4.73
C TYR A 305 -13.75 -3.02 5.48
N ALA A 306 -14.79 -3.01 6.32
CA ALA A 306 -15.15 -1.85 7.12
C ALA A 306 -15.04 -2.16 8.61
N THR A 307 -14.59 -1.20 9.43
CA THR A 307 -14.71 -1.31 10.90
C THR A 307 -15.86 -0.44 11.40
N SER A 308 -16.54 -0.86 12.48
CA SER A 308 -17.49 -0.01 13.19
C SER A 308 -17.32 -0.11 14.70
N ASN A 309 -17.31 1.05 15.36
CA ASN A 309 -17.11 1.18 16.80
C ASN A 309 -18.41 1.13 17.61
N ARG A 310 -19.57 1.25 16.97
CA ARG A 310 -20.85 1.26 17.68
C ARG A 310 -21.23 -0.17 18.05
N ARG A 311 -21.16 -0.47 19.35
CA ARG A 311 -21.67 -1.69 20.02
C ARG A 311 -23.19 -1.89 19.85
N HIS A 312 -23.83 -1.03 19.07
CA HIS A 312 -25.21 -0.59 19.18
C HIS A 312 -25.94 -0.59 17.83
N LEU A 313 -25.33 -1.12 16.77
CA LEU A 313 -26.07 -1.34 15.51
C LEU A 313 -27.10 -2.46 15.58
N VAL A 314 -27.11 -3.23 16.66
CA VAL A 314 -28.09 -4.31 16.86
C VAL A 314 -28.73 -4.18 18.24
N ARG A 315 -27.96 -3.89 19.31
CA ARG A 315 -28.47 -3.92 20.68
C ARG A 315 -29.14 -2.65 21.21
N GLU A 316 -28.78 -1.44 20.78
CA GLU A 316 -29.59 -0.24 21.12
C GLU A 316 -30.95 -0.31 20.42
N PHE A 317 -31.03 -0.86 19.21
CA PHE A 317 -32.31 -1.04 18.49
C PHE A 317 -33.30 -2.04 19.11
N PHE A 318 -32.85 -2.97 19.96
CA PHE A 318 -33.76 -3.80 20.75
C PHE A 318 -34.21 -3.12 22.05
N ALA A 319 -33.44 -2.14 22.55
CA ALA A 319 -33.77 -1.35 23.74
C ALA A 319 -34.65 -0.13 23.38
N ASP A 320 -34.44 0.48 22.22
CA ASP A 320 -35.32 1.42 21.52
C ASP A 320 -36.46 0.69 20.77
N ARG A 321 -36.96 -0.43 21.32
CA ARG A 321 -38.28 -0.94 20.92
C ARG A 321 -39.29 0.07 21.45
N PRO A 322 -39.96 0.85 20.60
CA PRO A 322 -41.06 1.66 21.08
C PRO A 322 -42.13 0.71 21.62
N GLN A 323 -42.59 0.95 22.84
CA GLN A 323 -43.87 0.39 23.24
C GLN A 323 -44.93 1.09 22.39
N PRO A 324 -45.83 0.38 21.72
CA PRO A 324 -46.63 0.91 20.63
C PRO A 324 -47.55 2.01 21.14
N LYS A 325 -47.13 3.28 21.06
CA LYS A 325 -47.98 4.39 21.51
C LYS A 325 -47.90 5.69 20.71
N ASP A 326 -46.87 5.98 19.91
CA ASP A 326 -46.81 7.27 19.20
C ASP A 326 -46.47 7.19 17.70
N SER A 327 -46.98 8.15 16.92
CA SER A 327 -46.97 8.16 15.44
C SER A 327 -45.61 8.44 14.78
N ASP A 328 -44.60 8.91 15.53
CA ASP A 328 -43.22 9.11 15.06
C ASP A 328 -42.40 7.80 15.02
N GLU A 329 -42.99 6.68 15.44
CA GLU A 329 -42.30 5.38 15.56
C GLU A 329 -42.00 4.70 14.21
N VAL A 330 -42.82 4.92 13.18
CA VAL A 330 -42.68 4.23 11.88
C VAL A 330 -41.36 4.60 11.19
N HIS A 331 -40.99 5.89 11.20
CA HIS A 331 -39.73 6.36 10.61
C HIS A 331 -38.48 5.83 11.33
N ASN A 332 -38.58 5.62 12.65
CA ASN A 332 -37.49 5.01 13.42
C ASN A 332 -37.35 3.52 13.07
N TRP A 333 -38.45 2.78 12.95
CA TRP A 333 -38.44 1.36 12.55
C TRP A 333 -37.86 1.14 11.15
N ASP A 334 -38.21 1.99 10.18
CA ASP A 334 -37.67 1.93 8.82
C ASP A 334 -36.16 2.19 8.81
N THR A 335 -35.70 3.18 9.59
CA THR A 335 -34.27 3.50 9.75
C THR A 335 -33.50 2.35 10.41
N VAL A 336 -34.09 1.66 11.39
CA VAL A 336 -33.50 0.47 12.04
C VAL A 336 -33.37 -0.68 11.03
N GLN A 337 -34.44 -0.99 10.30
CA GLN A 337 -34.45 -2.07 9.32
C GLN A 337 -33.45 -1.81 8.19
N GLU A 338 -33.33 -0.57 7.73
CA GLU A 338 -32.37 -0.23 6.69
C GLU A 338 -30.92 -0.45 7.16
N LYS A 339 -30.60 -0.07 8.41
CA LYS A 339 -29.25 -0.28 8.99
C LYS A 339 -28.93 -1.77 9.21
N LEU A 340 -29.89 -2.56 9.67
CA LEU A 340 -29.73 -4.03 9.79
C LEU A 340 -29.53 -4.67 8.40
N SER A 341 -30.37 -4.30 7.43
CA SER A 341 -30.25 -4.79 6.05
C SER A 341 -28.89 -4.47 5.44
N PHE A 342 -28.29 -3.33 5.81
CA PHE A 342 -26.97 -2.95 5.32
C PHE A 342 -25.85 -3.81 5.92
N SER A 343 -25.92 -4.12 7.21
CA SER A 343 -24.94 -5.00 7.85
C SER A 343 -24.92 -6.39 7.20
N ASP A 344 -26.10 -6.92 6.86
CA ASP A 344 -26.22 -8.25 6.24
C ASP A 344 -25.60 -8.30 4.84
N ARG A 345 -25.52 -7.17 4.13
CA ARG A 345 -24.94 -7.07 2.78
C ARG A 345 -23.42 -7.23 2.73
N PHE A 346 -22.71 -7.15 3.86
CA PHE A 346 -21.27 -7.44 3.84
C PHE A 346 -21.01 -8.92 3.54
N GLY A 347 -21.88 -9.83 3.96
CA GLY A 347 -21.68 -11.28 3.80
C GLY A 347 -20.82 -11.91 4.90
N LEU A 348 -19.94 -11.14 5.57
CA LEU A 348 -19.31 -11.53 6.83
C LEU A 348 -19.38 -10.39 7.85
N THR A 349 -19.94 -10.68 9.02
CA THR A 349 -19.92 -9.77 10.17
C THR A 349 -19.13 -10.40 11.30
N LEU A 350 -18.05 -9.74 11.73
CA LEU A 350 -17.10 -10.25 12.72
C LEU A 350 -17.15 -9.42 14.01
N THR A 351 -17.42 -10.09 15.12
CA THR A 351 -17.67 -9.48 16.43
C THR A 351 -16.41 -9.42 17.29
N PHE A 352 -16.07 -8.22 17.76
CA PHE A 352 -14.97 -7.95 18.70
C PHE A 352 -15.53 -7.45 20.03
N GLU A 353 -15.80 -8.39 20.93
CA GLU A 353 -16.28 -8.12 22.29
C GLU A 353 -15.23 -7.39 23.14
N PRO A 354 -15.60 -6.60 24.14
CA PRO A 354 -14.60 -5.97 25.01
C PRO A 354 -13.76 -6.94 25.79
N ALA A 355 -12.50 -6.55 25.96
CA ALA A 355 -11.59 -7.27 26.82
C ALA A 355 -12.08 -7.20 28.27
N ASN A 356 -12.35 -8.37 28.86
CA ASN A 356 -12.44 -8.49 30.30
C ASN A 356 -11.02 -8.33 30.91
N GLN A 357 -10.90 -8.35 32.24
CA GLN A 357 -9.61 -8.17 32.90
C GLN A 357 -8.59 -9.24 32.48
N GLU A 358 -9.00 -10.50 32.43
CA GLU A 358 -8.14 -11.61 32.07
C GLU A 358 -7.59 -11.45 30.65
N LYS A 359 -8.47 -11.13 29.69
CA LYS A 359 -8.09 -10.85 28.30
C LYS A 359 -7.17 -9.66 28.17
N TYR A 360 -7.41 -8.60 28.94
CA TYR A 360 -6.54 -7.43 28.97
C TYR A 360 -5.14 -7.79 29.47
N LEU A 361 -5.04 -8.56 30.56
CA LEU A 361 -3.75 -9.02 31.09
C LEU A 361 -3.05 -9.98 30.13
N GLU A 362 -3.78 -10.86 29.45
CA GLU A 362 -3.25 -11.72 28.39
C GLU A 362 -2.59 -10.88 27.27
N ILE A 363 -3.27 -9.83 26.80
CA ILE A 363 -2.71 -8.90 25.81
C ILE A 363 -1.43 -8.25 26.35
N VAL A 364 -1.46 -7.73 27.60
CA VAL A 364 -0.29 -7.06 28.20
C VAL A 364 0.90 -8.01 28.32
N ARG A 365 0.71 -9.24 28.82
CA ARG A 365 1.77 -10.25 28.95
C ARG A 365 2.40 -10.54 27.59
N HIS A 366 1.58 -10.73 26.56
CA HIS A 366 2.04 -11.01 25.20
C HIS A 366 2.87 -9.85 24.64
N LEU A 367 2.35 -8.62 24.72
CA LEU A 367 3.05 -7.43 24.22
C LEU A 367 4.37 -7.18 24.99
N ALA A 368 4.38 -7.37 26.31
CA ALA A 368 5.59 -7.25 27.13
C ALA A 368 6.63 -8.32 26.79
N SER A 369 6.19 -9.55 26.47
CA SER A 369 7.06 -10.63 26.00
C SER A 369 7.69 -10.31 24.65
N LEU A 370 6.91 -9.78 23.70
CA LEU A 370 7.41 -9.31 22.40
C LEU A 370 8.44 -8.18 22.56
N ALA A 371 8.20 -7.24 23.47
CA ALA A 371 9.12 -6.16 23.81
C ALA A 371 10.30 -6.61 24.69
N LYS A 372 10.35 -7.88 25.12
CA LYS A 372 11.40 -8.47 25.98
C LYS A 372 11.64 -7.66 27.26
N LEU A 373 10.56 -7.15 27.87
CA LEU A 373 10.64 -6.34 29.09
C LEU A 373 11.15 -7.18 30.27
N LYS A 374 12.10 -6.62 31.03
CA LYS A 374 12.66 -7.24 32.23
C LYS A 374 11.89 -6.77 33.47
N ILE A 375 10.73 -7.35 33.71
CA ILE A 375 9.86 -7.05 34.85
C ILE A 375 9.22 -8.36 35.35
N SER A 376 8.94 -8.48 36.64
CA SER A 376 8.22 -9.64 37.16
C SER A 376 6.78 -9.64 36.64
N LEU A 377 6.20 -10.84 36.44
CA LEU A 377 4.83 -10.97 35.94
C LEU A 377 3.80 -10.34 36.91
N GLU A 378 4.05 -10.46 38.21
CA GLU A 378 3.20 -9.86 39.25
C GLU A 378 3.19 -8.33 39.17
N ASP A 379 4.37 -7.70 39.04
CA ASP A 379 4.48 -6.24 38.95
C ASP A 379 3.91 -5.73 37.62
N LEU A 380 4.17 -6.44 36.52
CA LEU A 380 3.60 -6.13 35.21
C LEU A 380 2.06 -6.09 35.27
N GLU A 381 1.43 -7.14 35.81
CA GLU A 381 -0.02 -7.21 35.91
C GLU A 381 -0.60 -6.17 36.87
N PHE A 382 0.07 -5.93 37.99
CA PHE A 382 -0.36 -4.94 38.97
C PHE A 382 -0.38 -3.54 38.36
N ARG A 383 0.74 -3.13 37.75
CA ARG A 383 0.88 -1.84 37.08
C ARG A 383 -0.06 -1.71 35.89
N ALA A 384 -0.28 -2.79 35.13
CA ALA A 384 -1.24 -2.81 34.02
C ALA A 384 -2.68 -2.55 34.47
N LYS A 385 -3.09 -3.12 35.62
CA LYS A 385 -4.42 -2.89 36.21
C LYS A 385 -4.60 -1.43 36.65
N GLN A 386 -3.57 -0.85 37.28
CA GLN A 386 -3.57 0.57 37.65
C GLN A 386 -3.69 1.45 36.41
N TRP A 387 -2.89 1.20 35.38
CA TRP A 387 -2.92 1.93 34.12
C TRP A 387 -4.30 1.90 33.47
N ALA A 388 -4.92 0.72 33.37
CA ALA A 388 -6.25 0.57 32.79
C ALA A 388 -7.35 1.33 33.55
N THR A 389 -7.18 1.51 34.86
CA THR A 389 -8.15 2.24 35.71
C THR A 389 -7.99 3.75 35.55
N GLN A 390 -6.76 4.24 35.38
CA GLN A 390 -6.46 5.66 35.21
C GLN A 390 -6.73 6.18 33.78
N HIS A 391 -6.80 5.28 32.79
CA HIS A 391 -6.94 5.62 31.38
C HIS A 391 -8.26 5.11 30.77
N ASN A 392 -8.34 5.01 29.44
CA ASN A 392 -9.53 4.64 28.65
C ASN A 392 -9.98 3.17 28.79
N GLY A 393 -9.87 2.60 29.99
CA GLY A 393 -10.33 1.25 30.30
C GLY A 393 -9.50 0.14 29.66
N ARG A 394 -10.07 -1.07 29.66
CA ARG A 394 -9.43 -2.30 29.20
C ARG A 394 -9.58 -2.48 27.70
N SER A 395 -8.53 -2.18 26.96
CA SER A 395 -8.49 -2.37 25.50
C SER A 395 -7.08 -2.77 25.05
N GLY A 396 -6.97 -3.34 23.84
CA GLY A 396 -5.67 -3.63 23.24
C GLY A 396 -4.83 -2.37 23.01
N ARG A 397 -5.48 -1.24 22.67
CA ARG A 397 -4.82 0.07 22.58
C ARG A 397 -4.23 0.49 23.92
N THR A 398 -5.01 0.40 25.00
CA THR A 398 -4.55 0.75 26.35
C THR A 398 -3.37 -0.14 26.77
N ALA A 399 -3.42 -1.44 26.46
CA ALA A 399 -2.36 -2.39 26.76
C ALA A 399 -1.05 -2.06 26.01
N ARG A 400 -1.13 -1.74 24.71
CA ARG A 400 0.03 -1.29 23.91
C ARG A 400 0.64 -0.03 24.49
N GLN A 401 -0.17 1.00 24.75
CA GLN A 401 0.29 2.26 25.36
C GLN A 401 0.97 2.04 26.72
N PHE A 402 0.44 1.13 27.54
CA PHE A 402 1.06 0.76 28.81
C PHE A 402 2.44 0.11 28.61
N VAL A 403 2.55 -0.87 27.70
CA VAL A 403 3.80 -1.57 27.43
C VAL A 403 4.85 -0.62 26.84
N ASP A 404 4.46 0.26 25.91
CA ASP A 404 5.36 1.24 25.32
C ASP A 404 5.87 2.24 26.38
N PHE A 405 4.98 2.71 27.27
CA PHE A 405 5.34 3.58 28.40
C PHE A 405 6.32 2.87 29.36
N LEU A 406 6.01 1.63 29.73
CA LEU A 406 6.85 0.82 30.60
C LEU A 406 8.22 0.53 29.98
N GLN A 407 8.28 0.30 28.68
CA GLN A 407 9.54 0.12 27.95
C GLN A 407 10.42 1.36 28.06
N GLY A 408 9.86 2.54 27.77
CA GLY A 408 10.60 3.80 27.86
C GLY A 408 11.11 4.08 29.27
N GLU A 409 10.31 3.81 30.30
CA GLU A 409 10.73 3.94 31.70
C GLU A 409 11.88 2.99 32.05
N LEU A 410 11.81 1.72 31.64
CA LEU A 410 12.85 0.73 31.93
C LEU A 410 14.15 1.00 31.16
N GLU A 411 14.08 1.59 29.97
CA GLU A 411 15.26 1.98 29.19
C GLU A 411 15.96 3.22 29.76
N LEU A 412 15.21 4.20 30.27
CA LEU A 412 15.79 5.38 30.93
C LEU A 412 16.43 5.07 32.29
N ASN A 413 15.99 4.01 32.96
CA ASN A 413 16.51 3.57 34.25
C ASN A 413 17.68 2.56 34.13
N ARG A 414 18.13 2.24 32.91
CA ARG A 414 19.37 1.48 32.65
C ARG A 414 20.54 2.42 32.43
#